data_AF-K6BXF9-F1
#
_entry.id   AF-K6BXF9-F1
#
_cell.length_a   1.000
_cell.length_b   1.000
_cell.length_c   1.000
_cell.angle_alpha   90.00
_cell.angle_beta   90.00
_cell.angle_gamma   90.00
#
_symmetry.space_group_name_H-M   'P 1'
#
loop_
_entity.id
_entity.type
_entity.pdbx_description
1 polymer ?
#
loop_
_entity_poly.entity_id
_entity_poly.type
_entity_poly.pdbx_seq_one_letter_code
_entity_poly.pdbx_strand_id
1 'polypeptide(L)'
;LSYYIAAINIEATFDEINGDAEDYVPFEGIVLTDTFESTEPEDTLDDDYFGTNDARLKRQQEVPITAIIGNPPYSSGQNNANENNKNIHYSNLEKRIRNTYIKNSKAGAKNTAQDSYIRAIRWASDRLGKQGVIGFVSNGSFIDSRGADGLRKSLFEEFNYLYIFNLRGDQRTQGETSR
;
A
#
# COMPACT_ATOMS: atom_id res chain seq x y z
N LEU A 1 -15.69 -1.81 -9.85
CA LEU A 1 -15.65 -3.18 -10.41
C LEU A 1 -14.83 -4.12 -9.54
N SER A 2 -13.56 -3.82 -9.23
CA SER A 2 -12.68 -4.71 -8.47
C SER A 2 -13.19 -5.11 -7.07
N TYR A 3 -13.86 -4.19 -6.35
CA TYR A 3 -14.45 -4.48 -5.04
C TYR A 3 -15.46 -5.65 -5.09
N TYR A 4 -16.41 -5.62 -6.03
CA TYR A 4 -17.43 -6.67 -6.16
C TYR A 4 -16.83 -8.01 -6.56
N ILE A 5 -15.86 -8.01 -7.48
CA ILE A 5 -15.16 -9.25 -7.88
C ILE A 5 -14.42 -9.85 -6.68
N ALA A 6 -13.73 -9.02 -5.90
CA ALA A 6 -13.00 -9.48 -4.72
C ALA A 6 -13.95 -10.06 -3.65
N ALA A 7 -15.06 -9.37 -3.35
CA ALA A 7 -16.06 -9.86 -2.40
C ALA A 7 -16.59 -11.24 -2.81
N ILE A 8 -17.11 -11.35 -4.04
CA ILE A 8 -17.70 -12.59 -4.56
C ILE A 8 -16.68 -13.73 -4.58
N ASN A 9 -15.43 -13.47 -5.00
CA ASN A 9 -14.42 -14.52 -5.05
C ASN A 9 -14.04 -15.03 -3.65
N ILE A 10 -13.95 -14.15 -2.65
CA ILE A 10 -13.69 -14.56 -1.26
C ILE A 10 -14.87 -15.38 -0.72
N GLU A 11 -16.08 -14.88 -0.91
CA GLU A 11 -17.32 -15.53 -0.45
C GLU A 11 -17.51 -16.90 -1.10
N ALA A 12 -17.34 -17.02 -2.41
CA ALA A 12 -17.47 -18.28 -3.14
C ALA A 12 -16.40 -19.31 -2.76
N THR A 13 -15.16 -18.87 -2.53
CA THR A 13 -14.10 -19.77 -2.07
C THR A 13 -14.36 -20.27 -0.65
N PHE A 14 -14.90 -19.40 0.22
CA PHE A 14 -15.27 -19.79 1.58
C PHE A 14 -16.42 -20.80 1.60
N ASP A 15 -17.45 -20.58 0.77
CA ASP A 15 -18.57 -21.49 0.56
C ASP A 15 -18.10 -22.89 0.11
N GLU A 16 -17.19 -22.95 -0.88
CA GLU A 16 -16.61 -24.21 -1.35
C GLU A 16 -15.82 -24.95 -0.25
N ILE A 17 -15.07 -24.21 0.58
CA ILE A 17 -14.29 -24.81 1.68
C ILE A 17 -15.20 -25.39 2.77
N ASN A 18 -16.34 -24.75 3.05
CA ASN A 18 -17.28 -25.19 4.07
C ASN A 18 -18.15 -26.37 3.61
N GLY A 19 -18.30 -26.56 2.30
CA GLY A 19 -19.18 -27.59 1.74
C GLY A 19 -20.62 -27.42 2.24
N ASP A 20 -21.27 -28.51 2.62
CA ASP A 20 -22.67 -28.48 3.11
C ASP A 20 -22.79 -28.09 4.60
N ALA A 21 -21.72 -27.61 5.24
CA ALA A 21 -21.72 -27.32 6.68
C ALA A 21 -22.45 -26.01 7.03
N GLU A 22 -22.40 -25.02 6.15
CA GLU A 22 -23.03 -23.72 6.33
C GLU A 22 -23.60 -23.24 4.99
N ASP A 23 -24.68 -22.46 5.04
CA ASP A 23 -25.17 -21.71 3.87
C ASP A 23 -24.21 -20.55 3.55
N TYR A 24 -24.41 -19.92 2.39
CA TYR A 24 -23.68 -18.73 1.95
C TYR A 24 -23.50 -17.69 3.06
N VAL A 25 -22.25 -17.30 3.31
CA VAL A 25 -21.87 -16.26 4.29
C VAL A 25 -21.22 -15.07 3.60
N PRO A 26 -21.77 -13.84 3.73
CA PRO A 26 -21.14 -12.64 3.17
C PRO A 26 -19.84 -12.27 3.90
N PHE A 27 -18.84 -11.79 3.16
CA PHE A 27 -17.56 -11.42 3.73
C PHE A 27 -17.61 -10.00 4.32
N GLU A 28 -17.66 -9.91 5.65
CA GLU A 28 -17.71 -8.63 6.36
C GLU A 28 -16.39 -7.86 6.42
N GLY A 29 -15.27 -8.51 6.06
CA GLY A 29 -13.93 -7.94 6.19
C GLY A 29 -13.49 -7.02 5.05
N ILE A 30 -14.20 -7.02 3.92
CA ILE A 30 -13.88 -6.16 2.77
C ILE A 30 -14.54 -4.78 2.92
N VAL A 31 -13.80 -3.75 2.54
CA VAL A 31 -14.18 -2.33 2.64
C VAL A 31 -13.88 -1.64 1.31
N LEU A 32 -14.80 -0.80 0.84
CA LEU A 32 -14.58 0.12 -0.27
C LEU A 32 -14.02 1.43 0.29
N THR A 33 -12.71 1.65 0.17
CA THR A 33 -12.05 2.85 0.69
C THR A 33 -10.75 3.13 -0.06
N ASP A 34 -10.28 4.37 0.02
CA ASP A 34 -8.88 4.70 -0.23
C ASP A 34 -8.10 4.52 1.07
N THR A 35 -7.20 3.53 1.10
CA THR A 35 -6.43 3.19 2.30
C THR A 35 -5.48 4.30 2.74
N PHE A 36 -5.02 5.16 1.84
CA PHE A 36 -4.16 6.27 2.21
C PHE A 36 -4.97 7.38 2.86
N GLU A 37 -6.14 7.69 2.30
CA GLU A 37 -7.08 8.68 2.84
C GLU A 37 -7.66 8.26 4.20
N SER A 38 -7.83 6.96 4.46
CA SER A 38 -8.39 6.48 5.74
C SER A 38 -7.54 6.78 6.98
N THR A 39 -6.34 7.34 6.81
CA THR A 39 -5.45 7.82 7.88
C THR A 39 -5.18 9.33 7.84
N GLU A 40 -5.84 10.04 6.92
CA GLU A 40 -5.90 11.49 6.85
C GLU A 40 -7.05 12.02 7.73
N PRO A 41 -7.09 13.33 8.04
CA PRO A 41 -8.16 13.91 8.87
C PRO A 41 -9.55 13.69 8.24
N GLU A 42 -10.55 13.35 9.06
CA GLU A 42 -11.90 12.86 8.70
C GLU A 42 -12.84 13.85 7.97
N ASP A 43 -12.32 14.89 7.30
CA ASP A 43 -13.20 15.89 6.65
C ASP A 43 -13.79 15.43 5.31
N THR A 44 -13.61 14.16 4.91
CA THR A 44 -13.77 13.74 3.50
C THR A 44 -14.72 12.57 3.22
N LEU A 45 -15.41 11.99 4.21
CA LEU A 45 -16.42 10.96 3.94
C LEU A 45 -17.82 11.42 4.35
N ASP A 46 -18.69 11.57 3.34
CA ASP A 46 -20.11 11.83 3.49
C ASP A 46 -20.77 10.55 4.08
N ASP A 47 -20.73 10.45 5.41
CA ASP A 47 -21.25 9.33 6.23
C ASP A 47 -22.72 8.98 5.87
N ASP A 48 -23.44 9.89 5.19
CA ASP A 48 -24.86 9.77 4.81
C ASP A 48 -25.14 8.68 3.74
N TYR A 49 -24.17 8.28 2.90
CA TYR A 49 -24.41 7.30 1.82
C TYR A 49 -23.75 5.93 2.04
N PHE A 50 -22.68 5.85 2.85
CA PHE A 50 -21.85 4.65 3.02
C PHE A 50 -21.73 4.16 4.47
N GLY A 51 -22.62 4.59 5.37
CA GLY A 51 -22.49 4.31 6.81
C GLY A 51 -22.22 2.86 7.22
N THR A 52 -22.72 1.85 6.49
CA THR A 52 -22.39 0.42 6.78
C THR A 52 -20.98 0.02 6.33
N ASN A 53 -20.48 0.57 5.23
CA ASN A 53 -19.09 0.40 4.79
C ASN A 53 -18.13 1.14 5.74
N ASP A 54 -18.51 2.34 6.17
CA ASP A 54 -17.70 3.14 7.09
C ASP A 54 -17.65 2.51 8.48
N ALA A 55 -18.72 1.86 8.92
CA ALA A 55 -18.70 1.04 10.14
C ALA A 55 -17.69 -0.13 10.05
N ARG A 56 -17.54 -0.77 8.88
CA ARG A 56 -16.50 -1.80 8.68
C ARG A 56 -15.09 -1.19 8.74
N LEU A 57 -14.89 -0.01 8.16
CA LEU A 57 -13.62 0.72 8.22
C LEU A 57 -13.24 1.10 9.66
N LYS A 58 -14.18 1.67 10.42
CA LYS A 58 -13.99 2.04 11.84
C LYS A 58 -13.62 0.81 12.68
N ARG A 59 -14.35 -0.31 12.51
CA ARG A 59 -13.99 -1.61 13.13
C ARG A 59 -12.57 -2.05 12.75
N GLN A 60 -12.18 -1.92 11.48
CA GLN A 60 -10.85 -2.32 11.01
C GLN A 60 -9.73 -1.44 11.60
N GLN A 61 -9.95 -0.14 11.79
CA GLN A 61 -8.95 0.78 12.33
C GLN A 61 -8.59 0.47 13.78
N GLU A 62 -9.52 -0.03 14.58
CA GLU A 62 -9.31 -0.41 15.98
C GLU A 62 -8.49 -1.70 16.15
N VAL A 63 -8.43 -2.56 15.12
CA VAL A 63 -7.76 -3.86 15.20
C VAL A 63 -6.23 -3.69 15.16
N PRO A 64 -5.47 -4.34 16.06
CA PRO A 64 -4.02 -4.42 15.93
C PRO A 64 -3.65 -5.37 14.78
N ILE A 65 -3.17 -4.82 13.66
CA ILE A 65 -2.82 -5.60 12.47
C ILE A 65 -1.40 -6.16 12.61
N THR A 66 -1.27 -7.47 12.48
CA THR A 66 0.02 -8.19 12.57
C THR A 66 0.55 -8.68 11.22
N ALA A 67 -0.27 -8.63 10.16
CA ALA A 67 0.14 -9.02 8.82
C ALA A 67 -0.49 -8.10 7.78
N ILE A 68 0.33 -7.56 6.88
CA ILE A 68 -0.12 -6.76 5.73
C ILE A 68 0.47 -7.41 4.47
N ILE A 69 -0.39 -7.85 3.55
CA ILE A 69 0.02 -8.53 2.32
C ILE A 69 -0.62 -7.88 1.10
N GLY A 70 0.04 -7.94 -0.06
CA GLY A 70 -0.58 -7.52 -1.32
C GLY A 70 0.38 -7.13 -2.43
N ASN A 71 -0.21 -6.55 -3.47
CA ASN A 71 0.48 -5.96 -4.60
C ASN A 71 0.06 -4.48 -4.70
N PRO A 72 0.74 -3.56 -3.99
CA PRO A 72 0.35 -2.16 -3.97
C PRO A 72 0.45 -1.50 -5.36
N PRO A 73 -0.26 -0.38 -5.60
CA PRO A 73 -0.20 0.31 -6.88
C PRO A 73 1.18 0.90 -7.17
N TYR A 74 1.58 0.90 -8.45
CA TYR A 74 2.84 1.49 -8.91
C TYR A 74 2.56 2.72 -9.76
N SER A 75 2.84 3.90 -9.21
CA SER A 75 2.72 5.16 -9.94
C SER A 75 3.61 6.21 -9.30
N SER A 76 4.60 6.69 -10.05
CA SER A 76 5.46 7.83 -9.68
C SER A 76 4.89 9.18 -10.12
N GLY A 77 3.70 9.21 -10.72
CA GLY A 77 3.06 10.40 -11.28
C GLY A 77 2.60 10.20 -12.74
N GLN A 78 2.04 11.26 -13.32
CA GLN A 78 1.57 11.29 -14.71
C GLN A 78 2.73 11.37 -15.71
N ASN A 79 2.60 10.69 -16.86
CA ASN A 79 3.59 10.75 -17.94
C ASN A 79 3.50 12.06 -18.72
N ASN A 80 2.33 12.69 -18.72
CA ASN A 80 2.06 13.96 -19.39
C ASN A 80 1.26 14.88 -18.47
N ALA A 81 1.61 16.18 -18.44
CA ALA A 81 0.90 17.17 -17.65
C ALA A 81 -0.57 17.36 -18.08
N ASN A 82 -0.92 16.96 -19.31
CA ASN A 82 -2.27 17.08 -19.88
C ASN A 82 -3.21 15.92 -19.51
N GLU A 83 -2.73 14.89 -18.80
CA GLU A 83 -3.52 13.68 -18.49
C GLU A 83 -4.47 13.87 -17.30
N ASN A 84 -4.46 15.03 -16.62
CA ASN A 84 -5.26 15.31 -15.41
C ASN A 84 -5.21 14.17 -14.36
N ASN A 85 -4.10 13.44 -14.31
CA ASN A 85 -3.92 12.24 -13.49
C ASN A 85 -2.83 12.47 -12.43
N LYS A 86 -2.91 13.63 -11.77
CA LYS A 86 -1.99 13.94 -10.68
C LYS A 86 -2.30 13.03 -9.50
N ASN A 87 -1.25 12.55 -8.83
CA ASN A 87 -1.41 11.75 -7.63
C ASN A 87 -2.16 12.56 -6.56
N ILE A 88 -3.10 11.91 -5.89
CA ILE A 88 -3.83 12.46 -4.74
C ILE A 88 -2.83 12.81 -3.64
N HIS A 89 -3.08 13.91 -2.93
CA HIS A 89 -2.23 14.38 -1.83
C HIS A 89 -2.75 13.85 -0.50
N TYR A 90 -1.87 13.14 0.22
CA TYR A 90 -2.14 12.60 1.54
C TYR A 90 -1.18 13.26 2.52
N SER A 91 -1.65 14.30 3.22
CA SER A 91 -0.79 15.24 3.95
C SER A 91 -0.01 14.58 5.09
N ASN A 92 -0.67 13.73 5.88
CA ASN A 92 -0.06 12.98 6.97
C ASN A 92 0.92 11.94 6.42
N LEU A 93 0.51 11.15 5.43
CA LEU A 93 1.37 10.12 4.84
C LEU A 93 2.62 10.73 4.19
N GLU A 94 2.46 11.80 3.41
CA GLU A 94 3.60 12.51 2.83
C GLU A 94 4.53 13.10 3.90
N LYS A 95 3.98 13.61 5.01
CA LYS A 95 4.77 14.09 6.15
C LYS A 95 5.56 12.94 6.79
N ARG A 96 4.98 11.75 6.93
CA ARG A 96 5.67 10.54 7.41
C ARG A 96 6.82 10.16 6.49
N ILE A 97 6.62 10.17 5.17
CA ILE A 97 7.69 9.91 4.18
C ILE A 97 8.79 10.97 4.28
N ARG A 98 8.43 12.26 4.39
CA ARG A 98 9.40 13.35 4.52
C ARG A 98 10.29 13.17 5.75
N ASN A 99 9.68 12.83 6.89
CA ASN A 99 10.38 12.71 8.18
C ASN A 99 11.20 11.42 8.34
N THR A 100 10.97 10.42 7.48
CA THR A 100 11.68 9.14 7.50
C THR A 100 12.62 9.06 6.29
N TYR A 101 12.08 8.71 5.12
CA TYR A 101 12.86 8.36 3.94
C TYR A 101 13.61 9.57 3.35
N ILE A 102 12.96 10.72 3.23
CA ILE A 102 13.59 11.90 2.59
C ILE A 102 14.63 12.52 3.52
N LYS A 103 14.30 12.69 4.81
CA LYS A 103 15.23 13.21 5.81
C LYS A 103 16.52 12.38 5.92
N ASN A 104 16.41 11.06 5.75
CA ASN A 104 17.55 10.15 5.80
C ASN A 104 18.35 10.06 4.48
N SER A 105 17.89 10.66 3.40
CA SER A 105 18.55 10.63 2.09
C SER A 105 19.66 11.68 1.98
N LYS A 106 20.80 11.28 1.41
CA LYS A 106 21.91 12.19 1.05
C LYS A 106 21.85 12.60 -0.43
N ALA A 107 21.21 11.80 -1.27
CA ALA A 107 21.14 12.01 -2.72
C ALA A 107 20.00 12.94 -3.18
N GLY A 108 19.13 13.39 -2.27
CA GLY A 108 18.00 14.26 -2.62
C GLY A 108 16.81 13.46 -3.15
N ALA A 109 16.04 12.88 -2.24
CA ALA A 109 14.88 12.02 -2.51
C ALA A 109 13.58 12.79 -2.86
N LYS A 110 13.64 13.78 -3.77
CA LYS A 110 12.51 14.69 -4.05
C LYS A 110 11.23 13.98 -4.55
N ASN A 111 11.39 12.89 -5.28
CA ASN A 111 10.26 12.17 -5.90
C ASN A 111 9.80 10.95 -5.08
N THR A 112 10.48 10.62 -3.98
CA THR A 112 10.19 9.43 -3.17
C THR A 112 8.79 9.48 -2.55
N ALA A 113 8.26 10.66 -2.24
CA ALA A 113 6.91 10.82 -1.73
C ALA A 113 5.82 10.71 -2.80
N GLN A 114 6.17 10.72 -4.09
CA GLN A 114 5.21 10.62 -5.18
C GLN A 114 4.93 9.17 -5.57
N ASP A 115 5.88 8.26 -5.35
CA ASP A 115 5.70 6.87 -5.76
C ASP A 115 4.73 6.11 -4.85
N SER A 116 3.66 5.59 -5.46
CA SER A 116 2.55 4.94 -4.77
C SER A 116 2.96 3.65 -4.04
N TYR A 117 3.97 2.92 -4.52
CA TYR A 117 4.45 1.73 -3.80
C TYR A 117 5.24 2.12 -2.54
N ILE A 118 5.95 3.26 -2.58
CA ILE A 118 6.67 3.79 -1.41
C ILE A 118 5.68 4.31 -0.37
N ARG A 119 4.58 4.95 -0.83
CA ARG A 119 3.44 5.30 0.01
C ARG A 119 2.84 4.08 0.70
N ALA A 120 2.63 2.99 -0.04
CA ALA A 120 2.15 1.73 0.51
C ALA A 120 3.09 1.14 1.56
N ILE A 121 4.41 1.14 1.31
CA ILE A 121 5.40 0.69 2.30
C ILE A 121 5.32 1.56 3.56
N ARG A 122 5.32 2.90 3.43
CA ARG A 122 5.25 3.80 4.61
C ARG A 122 3.97 3.62 5.40
N TRP A 123 2.83 3.56 4.71
CA TRP A 123 1.52 3.36 5.32
C TRP A 123 1.47 2.02 6.06
N ALA A 124 1.93 0.94 5.42
CA ALA A 124 1.95 -0.39 6.02
C ALA A 124 2.86 -0.44 7.25
N SER A 125 4.07 0.14 7.17
CA SER A 125 4.98 0.25 8.32
C SER A 125 4.36 1.01 9.49
N ASP A 126 3.62 2.10 9.22
CA ASP A 126 2.95 2.86 10.27
C ASP A 126 1.71 2.09 10.82
N ARG A 127 1.00 1.33 9.99
CA ARG A 127 -0.20 0.56 10.37
C ARG A 127 0.09 -0.71 11.18
N LEU A 128 1.23 -1.38 10.93
CA LEU A 128 1.63 -2.65 11.54
C LEU A 128 1.95 -2.54 13.05
N GLY A 129 2.26 -1.34 13.53
CA GLY A 129 2.65 -1.13 14.93
C GLY A 129 4.01 -1.76 15.25
N LYS A 130 4.11 -2.48 16.39
CA LYS A 130 5.40 -2.99 16.91
C LYS A 130 5.75 -4.41 16.50
N GLN A 131 4.76 -5.24 16.16
CA GLN A 131 4.96 -6.67 15.93
C GLN A 131 4.09 -7.12 14.75
N GLY A 132 4.75 -7.62 13.71
CA GLY A 132 4.06 -8.14 12.55
C GLY A 132 4.98 -8.35 11.35
N VAL A 133 4.37 -8.60 10.19
CA VAL A 133 5.05 -8.82 8.91
C VAL A 133 4.38 -8.02 7.79
N ILE A 134 5.19 -7.57 6.84
CA ILE A 134 4.72 -6.98 5.57
C ILE A 134 5.23 -7.84 4.42
N GLY A 135 4.33 -8.29 3.55
CA GLY A 135 4.63 -9.08 2.36
C GLY A 135 4.11 -8.43 1.09
N PHE A 136 4.99 -7.79 0.33
CA PHE A 136 4.62 -7.11 -0.91
C PHE A 136 5.33 -7.65 -2.15
N VAL A 137 4.59 -7.66 -3.25
CA VAL A 137 5.17 -7.57 -4.60
C VAL A 137 5.17 -6.09 -4.96
N SER A 138 6.34 -5.48 -5.12
CA SER A 138 6.47 -4.05 -5.42
C SER A 138 7.48 -3.76 -6.52
N ASN A 139 7.49 -2.53 -7.03
CA ASN A 139 8.61 -2.06 -7.85
C ASN A 139 9.92 -2.20 -7.05
N GLY A 140 10.90 -2.91 -7.62
CA GLY A 140 12.20 -3.20 -7.00
C GLY A 140 13.23 -2.07 -7.09
N SER A 141 12.88 -0.91 -7.66
CA SER A 141 13.82 0.20 -7.88
C SER A 141 14.48 0.71 -6.59
N PHE A 142 13.84 0.55 -5.42
CA PHE A 142 14.44 0.94 -4.15
C PHE A 142 15.69 0.15 -3.76
N ILE A 143 15.90 -1.03 -4.36
CA ILE A 143 17.04 -1.91 -4.03
C ILE A 143 18.37 -1.21 -4.34
N ASP A 144 18.47 -0.54 -5.49
CA ASP A 144 19.75 0.05 -5.95
C ASP A 144 19.65 1.51 -6.43
N SER A 145 18.47 2.12 -6.40
CA SER A 145 18.36 3.53 -6.82
C SER A 145 19.08 4.49 -5.87
N ARG A 146 19.66 5.54 -6.44
CA ARG A 146 20.33 6.62 -5.68
C ARG A 146 19.35 7.34 -4.74
N GLY A 147 18.12 7.59 -5.19
CA GLY A 147 17.10 8.32 -4.42
C GLY A 147 16.40 7.51 -3.31
N ALA A 148 16.67 6.21 -3.20
CA ALA A 148 16.10 5.34 -2.17
C ALA A 148 17.10 5.01 -1.04
N ASP A 149 18.25 5.69 -0.98
CA ASP A 149 19.23 5.53 0.10
C ASP A 149 18.63 5.76 1.49
N GLY A 150 17.82 6.81 1.64
CA GLY A 150 17.12 7.11 2.89
C GLY A 150 15.99 6.12 3.22
N LEU A 151 15.32 5.57 2.20
CA LEU A 151 14.34 4.49 2.36
C LEU A 151 15.03 3.22 2.89
N ARG A 152 16.11 2.77 2.23
CA ARG A 152 16.88 1.60 2.66
C ARG A 152 17.39 1.74 4.09
N LYS A 153 17.91 2.91 4.45
CA LYS A 153 18.34 3.22 5.82
C LYS A 153 17.18 3.08 6.81
N SER A 154 16.02 3.69 6.50
CA SER A 154 14.86 3.67 7.41
C SER A 154 14.30 2.25 7.58
N LEU A 155 14.21 1.46 6.50
CA LEU A 155 13.77 0.06 6.59
C LEU A 155 14.70 -0.78 7.48
N PHE A 156 16.01 -0.56 7.39
CA PHE A 156 16.98 -1.26 8.25
C PHE A 156 16.89 -0.86 9.72
N GLU A 157 16.49 0.38 10.02
CA GLU A 157 16.28 0.86 11.38
C GLU A 157 14.91 0.43 11.96
N GLU A 158 13.89 0.33 11.11
CA GLU A 158 12.51 0.05 11.53
C GLU A 158 12.18 -1.45 11.63
N PHE A 159 12.86 -2.32 10.86
CA PHE A 159 12.59 -3.75 10.82
C PHE A 159 13.79 -4.58 11.27
N ASN A 160 13.54 -5.66 12.02
CA ASN A 160 14.61 -6.55 12.48
C ASN A 160 15.16 -7.44 11.36
N TYR A 161 14.31 -7.86 10.42
CA TYR A 161 14.66 -8.76 9.33
C TYR A 161 14.04 -8.27 8.03
N LEU A 162 14.84 -8.24 6.96
CA LEU A 162 14.43 -7.82 5.62
C LEU A 162 14.76 -8.94 4.63
N TYR A 163 13.74 -9.54 4.03
CA TYR A 163 13.89 -10.56 2.99
C TYR A 163 13.54 -9.93 1.64
N ILE A 164 14.56 -9.68 0.82
CA ILE A 164 14.40 -9.00 -0.46
C ILE A 164 14.71 -9.98 -1.60
N PHE A 165 13.67 -10.36 -2.35
CA PHE A 165 13.83 -11.19 -3.54
C PHE A 165 13.68 -10.36 -4.81
N ASN A 166 14.79 -10.11 -5.50
CA ASN A 166 14.82 -9.30 -6.71
C ASN A 166 14.50 -10.15 -7.96
N LEU A 167 13.27 -10.00 -8.48
CA LEU A 167 12.81 -10.67 -9.71
C LEU A 167 13.33 -10.04 -11.00
N ARG A 168 14.02 -8.88 -10.93
CA ARG A 168 14.54 -8.14 -12.10
C ARG A 168 13.43 -7.78 -13.11
N GLY A 169 13.68 -7.89 -14.41
CA GLY A 169 12.70 -7.64 -15.46
C GLY A 169 12.47 -6.15 -15.79
N ASP A 170 13.45 -5.27 -15.53
CA ASP A 170 13.32 -3.85 -15.92
C ASP A 170 13.55 -3.66 -17.42
N GLN A 171 12.45 -3.73 -18.17
CA GLN A 171 12.41 -3.55 -19.62
C GLN A 171 12.47 -2.07 -20.08
N ARG A 172 12.73 -1.12 -19.17
CA ARG A 172 13.10 0.26 -19.56
C ARG A 172 14.57 0.36 -19.97
N THR A 173 15.36 -0.67 -19.67
CA THR A 173 16.75 -0.79 -20.08
C THR A 173 16.85 -1.34 -21.52
N GLN A 174 17.99 -1.12 -22.18
CA GLN A 174 18.25 -1.58 -23.55
C GLN A 174 19.59 -2.32 -23.63
N GLY A 175 19.73 -3.20 -24.63
CA GLY A 175 20.96 -3.97 -24.84
C GLY A 175 21.10 -5.12 -23.85
N GLU A 176 22.33 -5.40 -23.41
CA GLU A 176 22.63 -6.58 -22.59
C GLU A 176 21.92 -6.59 -21.22
N THR A 177 21.54 -5.42 -20.71
CA THR A 177 20.88 -5.23 -19.41
C THR A 177 19.37 -5.43 -19.46
N SER A 178 18.77 -5.48 -20.66
CA SER A 178 17.33 -5.72 -20.87
C SER A 178 17.05 -7.22 -20.78
N ARG A 179 16.81 -7.71 -19.57
CA ARG A 179 16.53 -9.13 -19.26
C ARG A 179 15.54 -9.28 -18.11
#